data_AF-A0A496YZK2-F1
#
_entry.id   AF-A0A496YZK2-F1
#
_cell.length_a   1.000
_cell.length_b   1.000
_cell.length_c   1.000
_cell.angle_alpha   90.00
_cell.angle_beta   90.00
_cell.angle_gamma   90.00
#
_symmetry.space_group_name_H-M   'P 1'
#
loop_
_entity.id
_entity.type
_entity.pdbx_description
1 polymer ?
#
loop_
_entity_poly.entity_id
_entity_poly.type
_entity_poly.pdbx_seq_one_letter_code
_entity_poly.pdbx_strand_id
1 'polypeptide(L)'
;MNLREKVKKALAGMTILCLLCIAAVSESQGANAGEPDFLPMIQRNCVPNGEDRSPELYIVYQQDVLTSSKENATFACSHGFPWESDTRIPLILYGKGIQTGATPDTAASLEDITPTLAWLLDVDKPAQSNGRVLTEALKKPWLLQILPDKALPKVALVFTLDQARADYLTNPQILEALTFTRKELIDKGTYYPNARLSYSGSRTAVSHAVVGTGATPGINGIVGNNIKLGDDFPLAFNDQPRHSMNMFNLLSPTLADVMDLEMDNLPIIISMSPYGRAALGMGGHGAAFSPDESDHDIIVQLLRDTGLPYTNDEYFNLPDYLIYSEDNPIRIDQWLRKNYGIDIHVDLWTETTVVVDNSPYAIPHANVITGPQGSFPDGTTFTFSHAAVTPGKVPPTSTYQLWDENEPFPINKYYGDTMYTPFYQLWAVDMLLRTMEAEGVGMDRIADLVYYNFKCLDKVGHRYGVNSPEIYTYLYYVDYCLRKIKYWLDKNVGRNQYVMAVTSDHGAHNAYEGRILYRGELFDAIEEAFGENVILNDFYEKKPFDDMIYLDQEMLEAAGYTQADVARFIEANFSDYVYKVYTKDEIFQD
;
A
#
# COMPACT_ATOMS: atom_id res chain seq x y z
N MET A 1 -24.59 23.21 25.69
CA MET A 1 -24.08 21.84 25.52
C MET A 1 -22.75 21.96 24.79
N ASN A 2 -21.63 21.64 25.45
CA ASN A 2 -20.28 21.77 24.89
C ASN A 2 -20.16 20.87 23.64
N LEU A 3 -19.39 21.28 22.63
CA LEU A 3 -19.08 20.51 21.42
C LEU A 3 -18.67 19.06 21.75
N ARG A 4 -17.97 18.86 22.88
CA ARG A 4 -17.60 17.55 23.45
C ARG A 4 -18.80 16.61 23.72
N GLU A 5 -19.94 17.15 24.14
CA GLU A 5 -21.20 16.40 24.36
C GLU A 5 -21.97 16.18 23.06
N LYS A 6 -21.80 17.06 22.07
CA LYS A 6 -22.41 16.90 20.73
C LYS A 6 -21.67 15.83 19.91
N VAL A 7 -20.34 15.83 19.94
CA VAL A 7 -19.49 14.82 19.29
C VAL A 7 -19.66 13.45 19.96
N LYS A 8 -19.68 13.38 21.30
CA LYS A 8 -20.01 12.13 22.01
C LYS A 8 -21.41 11.60 21.67
N LYS A 9 -22.40 12.46 21.44
CA LYS A 9 -23.74 12.04 21.00
C LYS A 9 -23.79 11.66 19.51
N ALA A 10 -22.99 12.28 18.66
CA ALA A 10 -22.86 11.88 17.25
C ALA A 10 -22.18 10.51 17.14
N LEU A 11 -21.09 10.30 17.88
CA LEU A 11 -20.37 9.02 17.96
C LEU A 11 -21.21 7.92 18.63
N ALA A 12 -21.95 8.23 19.71
CA ALA A 12 -22.87 7.29 20.35
C ALA A 12 -24.13 7.00 19.51
N GLY A 13 -24.54 7.94 18.66
CA GLY A 13 -25.65 7.78 17.72
C GLY A 13 -25.33 6.81 16.58
N MET A 14 -24.07 6.75 16.15
CA MET A 14 -23.59 5.78 15.15
C MET A 14 -23.35 4.38 15.75
N THR A 15 -23.12 4.27 17.07
CA THR A 15 -23.00 2.97 17.76
C THR A 15 -24.29 2.14 17.70
N ILE A 16 -25.45 2.77 17.47
CA ILE A 16 -26.75 2.08 17.38
C ILE A 16 -26.99 1.45 15.99
N LEU A 17 -26.25 1.85 14.94
CA LEU A 17 -26.27 1.13 13.66
C LEU A 17 -25.26 -0.03 13.60
N CYS A 18 -24.18 0.00 14.37
CA CYS A 18 -23.18 -1.10 14.38
C CYS A 18 -23.60 -2.33 15.20
N LEU A 19 -24.69 -2.27 15.98
CA LEU A 19 -25.17 -3.41 16.78
C LEU A 19 -26.09 -4.37 16.00
N LEU A 20 -26.33 -4.14 14.71
CA LEU A 20 -27.13 -5.02 13.85
C LEU A 20 -26.31 -5.89 12.86
N CYS A 21 -24.98 -5.77 12.83
CA CYS A 21 -24.12 -6.61 11.97
C CYS A 21 -23.26 -7.64 12.73
N ILE A 22 -23.63 -7.97 13.97
CA ILE A 22 -23.03 -9.11 14.68
C ILE A 22 -23.97 -10.30 14.54
N ALA A 23 -23.93 -10.96 13.38
CA ALA A 23 -24.52 -12.28 13.18
C ALA A 23 -23.59 -13.16 12.34
N ALA A 24 -23.11 -14.22 12.99
CA ALA A 24 -22.62 -15.49 12.44
C ALA A 24 -21.43 -15.48 11.45
N VAL A 25 -20.21 -15.51 12.01
CA VAL A 25 -19.16 -16.37 11.42
C VAL A 25 -19.30 -17.74 12.06
N SER A 26 -20.14 -18.60 11.50
CA SER A 26 -19.99 -20.04 11.68
C SER A 26 -19.08 -20.54 10.56
N GLU A 27 -17.98 -21.21 10.91
CA GLU A 27 -17.22 -22.01 9.95
C GLU A 27 -18.19 -22.95 9.22
N SER A 28 -18.42 -22.67 7.92
CA SER A 28 -19.12 -23.59 7.03
C SER A 28 -18.19 -24.77 6.77
N GLN A 29 -18.18 -25.73 7.71
CA GLN A 29 -17.77 -27.09 7.40
C GLN A 29 -18.80 -27.68 6.43
N GLY A 30 -18.55 -27.48 5.13
CA GLY A 30 -19.46 -27.97 4.09
C GLY A 30 -19.17 -27.47 2.68
N ALA A 31 -17.91 -27.22 2.31
CA ALA A 31 -17.55 -27.04 0.89
C ALA A 31 -16.77 -28.28 0.44
N ASN A 32 -17.19 -28.87 -0.68
CA ASN A 32 -16.50 -29.97 -1.34
C ASN A 32 -15.02 -29.60 -1.53
N ALA A 33 -14.11 -30.55 -1.26
CA ALA A 33 -12.69 -30.38 -1.55
C ALA A 33 -12.52 -30.11 -3.06
N GLY A 34 -12.15 -28.89 -3.45
CA GLY A 34 -11.84 -28.58 -4.84
C GLY A 34 -11.55 -27.12 -5.17
N GLU A 35 -12.36 -26.16 -4.68
CA GLU A 35 -12.31 -24.77 -5.17
C GLU A 35 -12.40 -23.72 -4.04
N PRO A 36 -11.63 -22.61 -4.13
CA PRO A 36 -11.66 -21.54 -3.13
C PRO A 36 -12.95 -20.71 -3.23
N ASP A 37 -13.63 -20.51 -2.09
CA ASP A 37 -14.75 -19.59 -1.97
C ASP A 37 -14.25 -18.18 -1.62
N PHE A 38 -14.42 -17.24 -2.56
CA PHE A 38 -13.97 -15.85 -2.41
C PHE A 38 -15.07 -14.90 -1.96
N LEU A 39 -16.32 -15.36 -1.85
CA LEU A 39 -17.46 -14.51 -1.49
C LEU A 39 -17.23 -13.71 -0.20
N PRO A 40 -16.70 -14.29 0.90
CA PRO A 40 -16.46 -13.52 2.14
C PRO A 40 -15.44 -12.39 1.97
N MET A 41 -14.45 -12.56 1.08
CA MET A 41 -13.45 -11.52 0.81
C MET A 41 -14.04 -10.39 -0.04
N ILE A 42 -14.91 -10.73 -0.98
CA ILE A 42 -15.61 -9.76 -1.85
C ILE A 42 -16.63 -8.97 -1.04
N GLN A 43 -17.37 -9.62 -0.15
CA GLN A 43 -18.30 -8.98 0.78
C GLN A 43 -17.59 -7.91 1.63
N ARG A 44 -16.39 -8.21 2.14
CA ARG A 44 -15.57 -7.23 2.88
C ARG A 44 -15.05 -6.09 2.00
N ASN A 45 -15.04 -6.24 0.68
CA ASN A 45 -14.69 -5.18 -0.26
C ASN A 45 -15.90 -4.38 -0.79
N CYS A 46 -17.12 -4.69 -0.34
CA CYS A 46 -18.34 -4.06 -0.82
C CYS A 46 -19.04 -3.26 0.29
N VAL A 47 -19.47 -2.03 -0.02
CA VAL A 47 -20.17 -1.15 0.91
C VAL A 47 -21.67 -1.47 0.89
N PRO A 48 -22.29 -1.84 2.02
CA PRO A 48 -23.71 -2.16 2.06
C PRO A 48 -24.60 -0.91 1.93
N ASN A 49 -25.70 -1.05 1.17
CA ASN A 49 -26.92 -0.22 1.18
C ASN A 49 -26.76 1.31 1.43
N GLY A 50 -26.52 2.08 0.36
CA GLY A 50 -26.84 3.52 0.31
C GLY A 50 -25.72 4.43 -0.16
N GLU A 51 -24.48 3.94 -0.16
CA GLU A 51 -23.39 4.59 -0.85
C GLU A 51 -23.16 3.84 -2.16
N ASP A 52 -23.32 4.54 -3.27
CA ASP A 52 -23.28 4.02 -4.64
C ASP A 52 -21.85 3.62 -5.06
N ARG A 53 -21.15 2.85 -4.21
CA ARG A 53 -19.74 2.43 -4.32
C ARG A 53 -19.59 0.95 -4.61
N SER A 54 -20.65 0.16 -4.53
CA SER A 54 -20.60 -1.29 -4.77
C SER A 54 -21.14 -1.65 -6.14
N PRO A 55 -20.42 -2.50 -6.89
CA PRO A 55 -20.74 -2.80 -8.28
C PRO A 55 -21.92 -3.76 -8.41
N GLU A 56 -22.53 -3.74 -9.58
CA GLU A 56 -23.52 -4.75 -10.01
C GLU A 56 -22.85 -6.11 -10.24
N LEU A 57 -21.61 -6.11 -10.75
CA LEU A 57 -20.81 -7.32 -10.94
C LEU A 57 -19.39 -7.15 -10.39
N TYR A 58 -18.92 -8.17 -9.64
CA TYR A 58 -17.55 -8.31 -9.20
C TYR A 58 -16.91 -9.52 -9.88
N ILE A 59 -15.83 -9.31 -10.62
CA ILE A 59 -15.17 -10.34 -11.41
C ILE A 59 -13.96 -10.87 -10.65
N VAL A 60 -13.87 -12.20 -10.54
CA VAL A 60 -12.63 -12.89 -10.16
C VAL A 60 -12.05 -13.51 -11.41
N TYR A 61 -10.87 -13.06 -11.81
CA TYR A 61 -10.13 -13.64 -12.92
C TYR A 61 -9.36 -14.88 -12.47
N GLN A 62 -9.03 -15.76 -13.42
CA GLN A 62 -8.15 -16.91 -13.15
C GLN A 62 -6.79 -16.43 -12.62
N GLN A 63 -6.14 -17.24 -11.77
CA GLN A 63 -4.91 -16.86 -11.06
C GLN A 63 -3.75 -16.41 -11.96
N ASP A 64 -3.71 -16.91 -13.19
CA ASP A 64 -2.67 -16.66 -14.18
C ASP A 64 -3.04 -15.59 -15.21
N VAL A 65 -4.18 -14.91 -15.03
CA VAL A 65 -4.71 -13.92 -15.96
C VAL A 65 -4.37 -12.50 -15.52
N LEU A 66 -3.81 -11.73 -16.45
CA LEU A 66 -3.69 -10.28 -16.29
C LEU A 66 -4.78 -9.55 -17.07
N THR A 67 -5.20 -8.40 -16.55
CA THR A 67 -6.14 -7.52 -17.25
C THR A 67 -5.45 -6.23 -17.65
N SER A 68 -5.72 -5.75 -18.87
CA SER A 68 -5.12 -4.52 -19.41
C SER A 68 -6.18 -3.62 -20.04
N SER A 69 -6.01 -2.29 -19.90
CA SER A 69 -6.85 -1.29 -20.59
C SER A 69 -6.38 -0.98 -22.01
N LYS A 70 -5.16 -1.37 -22.40
CA LYS A 70 -4.59 -1.10 -23.74
C LYS A 70 -3.96 -2.35 -24.33
N GLU A 71 -4.14 -2.56 -25.63
CA GLU A 71 -3.50 -3.62 -26.43
C GLU A 71 -1.95 -3.62 -26.36
N ASN A 72 -1.34 -2.54 -25.85
CA ASN A 72 0.12 -2.37 -25.76
C ASN A 72 0.65 -2.05 -24.35
N ALA A 73 -0.16 -2.19 -23.28
CA ALA A 73 0.35 -1.98 -21.93
C ALA A 73 1.24 -3.17 -21.52
N THR A 74 2.52 -2.89 -21.30
CA THR A 74 3.55 -3.90 -20.96
C THR A 74 3.75 -3.97 -19.45
N PHE A 75 2.73 -4.41 -18.72
CA PHE A 75 2.89 -4.76 -17.31
C PHE A 75 3.43 -6.20 -17.19
N ALA A 76 4.51 -6.37 -16.45
CA ALA A 76 5.11 -7.68 -16.16
C ALA A 76 4.44 -8.39 -14.98
N CYS A 77 3.70 -7.66 -14.14
CA CYS A 77 2.88 -8.21 -13.06
C CYS A 77 1.67 -7.31 -12.78
N SER A 78 0.69 -7.85 -12.06
CA SER A 78 -0.44 -7.09 -11.50
C SER A 78 -0.81 -7.62 -10.12
N HIS A 79 -1.78 -6.95 -9.51
CA HIS A 79 -2.42 -7.25 -8.24
C HIS A 79 -3.92 -6.91 -8.34
N GLY A 80 -4.67 -7.08 -7.25
CA GLY A 80 -6.11 -6.81 -7.11
C GLY A 80 -7.00 -8.03 -6.87
N PHE A 81 -6.43 -9.23 -6.96
CA PHE A 81 -7.18 -10.49 -6.99
C PHE A 81 -7.15 -11.22 -5.64
N PRO A 82 -8.14 -12.06 -5.31
CA PRO A 82 -8.19 -12.74 -4.03
C PRO A 82 -7.21 -13.93 -3.89
N TRP A 83 -6.34 -14.15 -4.88
CA TRP A 83 -5.37 -15.26 -4.90
C TRP A 83 -4.22 -15.07 -3.92
N GLU A 84 -3.64 -16.17 -3.43
CA GLU A 84 -2.57 -16.12 -2.42
C GLU A 84 -1.33 -15.35 -2.85
N SER A 85 -1.01 -15.31 -4.14
CA SER A 85 0.09 -14.50 -4.69
C SER A 85 -0.06 -13.01 -4.39
N ASP A 86 -1.29 -12.58 -4.16
CA ASP A 86 -1.67 -11.19 -3.95
C ASP A 86 -2.10 -10.89 -2.52
N THR A 87 -2.75 -11.85 -1.87
CA THR A 87 -3.30 -11.65 -0.53
C THR A 87 -2.34 -12.05 0.58
N ARG A 88 -1.32 -12.89 0.32
CA ARG A 88 -0.34 -13.28 1.34
C ARG A 88 0.79 -12.24 1.44
N ILE A 89 0.85 -11.56 2.58
CA ILE A 89 1.72 -10.40 2.81
C ILE A 89 2.71 -10.67 3.96
N PRO A 90 3.89 -10.04 3.96
CA PRO A 90 4.74 -10.02 5.14
C PRO A 90 4.07 -9.19 6.24
N LEU A 91 4.17 -9.61 7.50
CA LEU A 91 3.83 -8.77 8.65
C LEU A 91 4.81 -9.05 9.80
N ILE A 92 5.51 -8.01 10.24
CA ILE A 92 6.43 -8.06 11.37
C ILE A 92 6.08 -6.95 12.35
N LEU A 93 5.93 -7.29 13.63
CA LEU A 93 5.89 -6.33 14.73
C LEU A 93 7.23 -6.34 15.47
N TYR A 94 7.78 -5.18 15.79
CA TYR A 94 9.07 -5.05 16.46
C TYR A 94 9.07 -3.90 17.47
N GLY A 95 9.77 -4.08 18.59
CA GLY A 95 10.08 -2.99 19.52
C GLY A 95 9.40 -3.11 20.88
N LYS A 96 9.11 -1.96 21.49
CA LYS A 96 8.57 -1.86 22.85
C LYS A 96 7.19 -2.52 22.92
N GLY A 97 6.98 -3.35 23.94
CA GLY A 97 5.73 -4.09 24.11
C GLY A 97 5.58 -5.34 23.24
N ILE A 98 6.45 -5.57 22.25
CA ILE A 98 6.36 -6.72 21.33
C ILE A 98 7.23 -7.90 21.79
N GLN A 99 6.74 -9.13 21.64
CA GLN A 99 7.46 -10.37 21.91
C GLN A 99 8.67 -10.52 20.99
N THR A 100 9.73 -11.14 21.52
CA THR A 100 11.01 -11.26 20.83
C THR A 100 11.16 -12.67 20.28
N GLY A 101 11.40 -12.78 18.97
CA GLY A 101 11.64 -14.04 18.28
C GLY A 101 10.40 -14.94 18.19
N ALA A 102 9.21 -14.35 18.20
CA ALA A 102 7.94 -15.09 18.12
C ALA A 102 7.49 -15.23 16.66
N THR A 103 6.95 -16.40 16.32
CA THR A 103 6.38 -16.66 14.99
C THR A 103 5.03 -17.34 15.14
N PRO A 104 3.95 -16.58 15.42
CA PRO A 104 2.65 -17.16 15.66
C PRO A 104 2.05 -17.78 14.39
N ASP A 105 1.37 -18.90 14.55
CA ASP A 105 0.59 -19.54 13.47
C ASP A 105 -0.82 -18.95 13.32
N THR A 106 -1.21 -18.04 14.21
CA THR A 106 -2.50 -17.34 14.17
C THR A 106 -2.62 -16.48 12.91
N ALA A 107 -3.81 -16.50 12.30
CA ALA A 107 -4.11 -15.64 11.16
C ALA A 107 -4.05 -14.17 11.59
N ALA A 108 -3.29 -13.37 10.84
CA ALA A 108 -3.19 -11.93 11.03
C ALA A 108 -3.49 -11.24 9.70
N SER A 109 -4.06 -10.04 9.76
CA SER A 109 -4.42 -9.25 8.59
C SER A 109 -4.00 -7.78 8.76
N LEU A 110 -4.18 -6.97 7.71
CA LEU A 110 -3.89 -5.54 7.80
C LEU A 110 -4.79 -4.82 8.79
N GLU A 111 -6.05 -5.25 8.92
CA GLU A 111 -7.01 -4.63 9.85
C GLU A 111 -6.54 -4.70 11.31
N ASP A 112 -5.69 -5.69 11.64
CA ASP A 112 -5.21 -5.95 12.99
C ASP A 112 -4.10 -4.99 13.45
N ILE A 113 -3.45 -4.27 12.53
CA ILE A 113 -2.32 -3.39 12.85
C ILE A 113 -2.78 -2.22 13.73
N THR A 114 -3.76 -1.44 13.25
CA THR A 114 -4.32 -0.29 13.96
C THR A 114 -4.79 -0.59 15.39
N PRO A 115 -5.68 -1.58 15.64
CA PRO A 115 -6.12 -1.89 17.00
C PRO A 115 -4.98 -2.38 17.89
N THR A 116 -3.97 -3.05 17.32
CA THR A 116 -2.77 -3.46 18.08
C THR A 116 -1.93 -2.25 18.49
N LEU A 117 -1.73 -1.28 17.60
CA LEU A 117 -1.01 -0.04 17.92
C LEU A 117 -1.80 0.83 18.90
N ALA A 118 -3.11 1.03 18.70
CA ALA A 118 -3.98 1.75 19.63
C ALA A 118 -3.86 1.19 21.05
N TRP A 119 -3.90 -0.15 21.18
CA TRP A 119 -3.72 -0.82 22.47
C TRP A 119 -2.35 -0.55 23.09
N LEU A 120 -1.28 -0.52 22.30
CA LEU A 120 0.08 -0.25 22.76
C LEU A 120 0.31 1.21 23.13
N LEU A 121 -0.42 2.13 22.51
CA LEU A 121 -0.38 3.58 22.74
C LEU A 121 -1.36 4.04 23.82
N ASP A 122 -2.24 3.14 24.29
CA ASP A 122 -3.26 3.43 25.31
C ASP A 122 -4.29 4.48 24.88
N VAL A 123 -4.69 4.41 23.60
CA VAL A 123 -5.82 5.16 23.02
C VAL A 123 -6.91 4.19 22.58
N ASP A 124 -8.13 4.70 22.37
CA ASP A 124 -9.15 3.86 21.73
C ASP A 124 -8.73 3.54 20.28
N LYS A 125 -9.12 2.36 19.80
CA LYS A 125 -9.06 2.08 18.36
C LYS A 125 -10.14 2.90 17.65
N PRO A 126 -9.99 3.21 16.35
CA PRO A 126 -11.08 3.79 15.56
C PRO A 126 -12.40 3.01 15.73
N ALA A 127 -13.50 3.72 15.86
CA ALA A 127 -14.80 3.13 16.21
C ALA A 127 -15.23 2.04 15.22
N GLN A 128 -14.98 2.28 13.92
CA GLN A 128 -15.27 1.37 12.81
C GLN A 128 -14.20 0.30 12.57
N SER A 129 -13.07 0.33 13.29
CA SER A 129 -12.05 -0.72 13.18
C SER A 129 -12.64 -2.09 13.54
N ASN A 130 -12.53 -3.05 12.63
CA ASN A 130 -13.01 -4.43 12.81
C ASN A 130 -11.89 -5.47 12.92
N GLY A 131 -10.62 -5.04 12.86
CA GLY A 131 -9.48 -5.89 13.22
C GLY A 131 -9.40 -6.21 14.71
N ARG A 132 -8.66 -7.26 15.05
CA ARG A 132 -8.39 -7.67 16.42
C ARG A 132 -7.03 -7.17 16.90
N VAL A 133 -6.89 -7.06 18.21
CA VAL A 133 -5.57 -6.89 18.82
C VAL A 133 -4.77 -8.18 18.67
N LEU A 134 -3.56 -8.10 18.13
CA LEU A 134 -2.61 -9.20 18.00
C LEU A 134 -1.95 -9.52 19.34
N THR A 135 -2.74 -10.00 20.29
CA THR A 135 -2.30 -10.25 21.67
C THR A 135 -1.14 -11.24 21.79
N GLU A 136 -1.00 -12.14 20.82
CA GLU A 136 0.10 -13.08 20.69
C GLU A 136 1.45 -12.41 20.40
N ALA A 137 1.46 -11.20 19.82
CA ALA A 137 2.67 -10.39 19.67
C ALA A 137 3.00 -9.59 20.93
N LEU A 138 2.15 -9.52 21.94
CA LEU A 138 2.34 -8.61 23.07
C LEU A 138 3.11 -9.27 24.23
N LYS A 139 4.10 -8.55 24.78
CA LYS A 139 4.81 -8.93 26.00
C LYS A 139 3.91 -8.70 27.21
N LYS A 140 3.50 -9.78 27.88
CA LYS A 140 2.70 -9.74 29.12
C LYS A 140 1.50 -8.79 29.00
N PRO A 141 0.53 -9.06 28.11
CA PRO A 141 -0.53 -8.11 27.75
C PRO A 141 -1.33 -7.59 28.96
N TRP A 142 -1.56 -8.43 29.98
CA TRP A 142 -2.27 -8.04 31.20
C TRP A 142 -1.51 -7.01 32.08
N LEU A 143 -0.19 -6.92 31.97
CA LEU A 143 0.63 -6.02 32.80
C LEU A 143 0.57 -4.56 32.34
N LEU A 144 0.46 -4.32 31.03
CA LEU A 144 0.43 -2.96 30.49
C LEU A 144 -0.83 -2.18 30.91
N GLN A 145 -1.93 -2.87 31.22
CA GLN A 145 -3.18 -2.26 31.67
C GLN A 145 -3.21 -1.86 33.16
N ILE A 146 -2.28 -2.37 33.98
CA ILE A 146 -2.32 -2.19 35.45
C ILE A 146 -1.10 -1.48 36.03
N LEU A 147 -0.09 -1.16 35.21
CA LEU A 147 1.09 -0.45 35.67
C LEU A 147 0.84 1.08 35.73
N PRO A 148 1.18 1.74 36.86
CA PRO A 148 0.90 3.17 37.06
C PRO A 148 1.75 4.11 36.17
N ASP A 149 2.90 3.63 35.68
CA ASP A 149 3.74 4.30 34.67
C ASP A 149 3.75 3.44 33.40
N LYS A 150 2.57 3.24 32.78
CA LYS A 150 2.41 2.48 31.52
C LYS A 150 3.60 2.80 30.62
N ALA A 151 4.52 1.85 30.48
CA ALA A 151 5.78 2.09 29.76
C ALA A 151 5.50 2.06 28.26
N LEU A 152 4.66 2.99 27.79
CA LEU A 152 4.14 3.06 26.43
C LEU A 152 5.25 3.40 25.46
N PRO A 153 5.17 2.96 24.19
CA PRO A 153 6.01 3.49 23.14
C PRO A 153 5.79 5.00 23.03
N LYS A 154 6.88 5.75 22.84
CA LYS A 154 6.84 7.17 22.48
C LYS A 154 6.55 7.39 21.00
N VAL A 155 6.80 6.38 20.17
CA VAL A 155 6.58 6.46 18.72
C VAL A 155 6.05 5.11 18.25
N ALA A 156 4.95 5.13 17.50
CA ALA A 156 4.49 4.02 16.70
C ALA A 156 4.82 4.29 15.22
N LEU A 157 5.39 3.29 14.54
CA LEU A 157 5.73 3.40 13.12
C LEU A 157 5.08 2.27 12.32
N VAL A 158 4.57 2.58 11.14
CA VAL A 158 4.12 1.58 10.16
C VAL A 158 4.81 1.81 8.84
N PHE A 159 5.54 0.79 8.39
CA PHE A 159 6.20 0.75 7.10
C PHE A 159 5.46 -0.20 6.16
N THR A 160 4.90 0.34 5.09
CA THR A 160 4.23 -0.43 4.06
C THR A 160 5.16 -0.63 2.88
N LEU A 161 5.51 -1.87 2.58
CA LEU A 161 6.37 -2.27 1.46
C LEU A 161 5.50 -2.55 0.24
N ASP A 162 5.12 -1.52 -0.51
CA ASP A 162 4.12 -1.63 -1.58
C ASP A 162 4.42 -2.79 -2.56
N GLN A 163 3.46 -3.70 -2.75
CA GLN A 163 3.63 -4.92 -3.57
C GLN A 163 4.64 -5.97 -3.05
N ALA A 164 5.07 -5.92 -1.78
CA ALA A 164 5.94 -6.94 -1.22
C ALA A 164 5.21 -8.26 -0.95
N ARG A 165 5.62 -9.32 -1.62
CA ARG A 165 5.10 -10.68 -1.40
C ARG A 165 5.67 -11.29 -0.11
N ALA A 166 4.86 -12.08 0.58
CA ALA A 166 5.30 -12.80 1.78
C ALA A 166 6.49 -13.73 1.51
N ASP A 167 6.58 -14.32 0.31
CA ASP A 167 7.61 -15.31 0.00
C ASP A 167 9.01 -14.72 -0.17
N TYR A 168 9.16 -13.41 -0.33
CA TYR A 168 10.45 -12.74 -0.24
C TYR A 168 11.11 -12.94 1.14
N LEU A 169 10.31 -13.03 2.20
CA LEU A 169 10.80 -13.23 3.57
C LEU A 169 10.91 -14.71 3.97
N THR A 170 10.41 -15.63 3.14
CA THR A 170 10.55 -17.08 3.38
C THR A 170 11.52 -17.75 2.41
N ASN A 171 11.86 -17.11 1.29
CA ASN A 171 12.87 -17.61 0.36
C ASN A 171 14.27 -17.43 0.94
N PRO A 172 15.02 -18.52 1.22
CA PRO A 172 16.33 -18.42 1.87
C PRO A 172 17.36 -17.59 1.10
N GLN A 173 17.31 -17.58 -0.24
CA GLN A 173 18.27 -16.84 -1.07
C GLN A 173 18.03 -15.33 -0.99
N ILE A 174 16.76 -14.92 -1.04
CA ILE A 174 16.38 -13.51 -0.90
C ILE A 174 16.65 -13.07 0.55
N LEU A 175 16.19 -13.85 1.52
CA LEU A 175 16.28 -13.53 2.93
C LEU A 175 17.74 -13.42 3.45
N GLU A 176 18.68 -14.13 2.82
CA GLU A 176 20.12 -13.96 3.12
C GLU A 176 20.62 -12.54 2.79
N ALA A 177 20.15 -11.95 1.70
CA ALA A 177 20.47 -10.58 1.30
C ALA A 177 19.78 -9.53 2.20
N LEU A 178 18.60 -9.83 2.75
CA LEU A 178 17.85 -8.96 3.66
C LEU A 178 18.31 -9.13 5.11
N THR A 179 19.61 -8.89 5.33
CA THR A 179 20.29 -9.21 6.59
C THR A 179 19.71 -8.45 7.78
N PHE A 180 19.34 -7.17 7.63
CA PHE A 180 18.75 -6.41 8.72
C PHE A 180 17.35 -6.94 9.07
N THR A 181 16.49 -7.12 8.07
CA THR A 181 15.13 -7.64 8.22
C THR A 181 15.16 -9.01 8.88
N ARG A 182 16.01 -9.92 8.41
CA ARG A 182 16.16 -11.25 9.03
C ARG A 182 16.66 -11.17 10.47
N LYS A 183 17.84 -10.59 10.70
CA LYS A 183 18.53 -10.70 12.00
C LYS A 183 18.01 -9.73 13.06
N GLU A 184 17.37 -8.65 12.65
CA GLU A 184 16.85 -7.63 13.57
C GLU A 184 15.34 -7.71 13.67
N LEU A 185 14.61 -7.65 12.56
CA LEU A 185 13.15 -7.56 12.62
C LEU A 185 12.49 -8.92 12.86
N ILE A 186 12.86 -9.96 12.11
CA ILE A 186 12.31 -11.32 12.27
C ILE A 186 12.85 -11.97 13.55
N ASP A 187 14.17 -12.12 13.67
CA ASP A 187 14.77 -12.87 14.80
C ASP A 187 14.50 -12.23 16.17
N LYS A 188 14.20 -10.92 16.23
CA LYS A 188 13.98 -10.20 17.50
C LYS A 188 12.60 -9.55 17.65
N GLY A 189 11.75 -9.63 16.63
CA GLY A 189 10.36 -9.18 16.66
C GLY A 189 9.38 -10.34 16.76
N THR A 190 8.13 -10.08 16.39
CA THR A 190 7.10 -11.08 16.13
C THR A 190 6.78 -11.09 14.64
N TYR A 191 7.01 -12.22 13.97
CA TYR A 191 6.79 -12.38 12.54
C TYR A 191 5.58 -13.26 12.26
N TYR A 192 4.66 -12.80 11.42
CA TYR A 192 3.47 -13.54 10.98
C TYR A 192 3.68 -14.06 9.55
N PRO A 193 4.16 -15.31 9.37
CA PRO A 193 4.43 -15.86 8.04
C PRO A 193 3.16 -16.15 7.24
N ASN A 194 2.00 -16.19 7.91
CA ASN A 194 0.71 -16.51 7.31
C ASN A 194 -0.25 -15.32 7.33
N ALA A 195 0.29 -14.09 7.46
CA ALA A 195 -0.51 -12.89 7.36
C ALA A 195 -1.12 -12.77 5.96
N ARG A 196 -2.41 -12.38 5.90
CA ARG A 196 -3.17 -12.29 4.67
C ARG A 196 -4.14 -11.11 4.69
N LEU A 197 -4.40 -10.54 3.52
CA LEU A 197 -5.54 -9.65 3.32
C LEU A 197 -6.84 -10.43 3.54
N SER A 198 -7.79 -9.85 4.29
CA SER A 198 -9.08 -10.49 4.54
C SER A 198 -10.13 -10.18 3.47
N TYR A 199 -9.82 -9.28 2.53
CA TYR A 199 -10.68 -8.74 1.50
C TYR A 199 -10.06 -8.90 0.09
N SER A 200 -10.89 -8.83 -0.95
CA SER A 200 -10.47 -8.76 -2.35
C SER A 200 -10.28 -7.29 -2.79
N GLY A 201 -9.77 -7.03 -4.00
CA GLY A 201 -9.56 -5.65 -4.46
C GLY A 201 -8.36 -5.00 -3.77
N SER A 202 -7.31 -5.79 -3.57
CA SER A 202 -5.99 -5.50 -3.01
C SER A 202 -5.22 -4.43 -3.80
N ARG A 203 -5.78 -3.22 -3.84
CA ARG A 203 -5.26 -2.06 -4.55
C ARG A 203 -4.64 -1.09 -3.55
N THR A 204 -3.71 -0.26 -4.02
CA THR A 204 -2.95 0.63 -3.15
C THR A 204 -3.84 1.51 -2.25
N ALA A 205 -4.86 2.20 -2.80
CA ALA A 205 -5.74 3.05 -1.97
C ALA A 205 -6.47 2.26 -0.88
N VAL A 206 -7.01 1.10 -1.27
CA VAL A 206 -7.82 0.20 -0.44
C VAL A 206 -7.04 -0.25 0.79
N SER A 207 -5.87 -0.85 0.56
CA SER A 207 -5.08 -1.42 1.64
C SER A 207 -4.43 -0.37 2.55
N HIS A 208 -4.06 0.79 2.01
CA HIS A 208 -3.54 1.88 2.84
C HIS A 208 -4.65 2.48 3.74
N ALA A 209 -5.89 2.58 3.26
CA ALA A 209 -7.04 2.94 4.08
C ALA A 209 -7.28 1.93 5.20
N VAL A 210 -7.14 0.63 4.91
CA VAL A 210 -7.23 -0.43 5.94
C VAL A 210 -6.12 -0.29 7.00
N VAL A 211 -4.89 0.00 6.59
CA VAL A 211 -3.76 0.22 7.51
C VAL A 211 -3.98 1.44 8.43
N GLY A 212 -4.59 2.51 7.93
CA GLY A 212 -4.90 3.68 8.76
C GLY A 212 -6.07 3.44 9.72
N THR A 213 -7.15 2.85 9.22
CA THR A 213 -8.44 2.74 9.93
C THR A 213 -8.60 1.48 10.76
N GLY A 214 -7.87 0.40 10.43
CA GLY A 214 -8.14 -0.93 10.95
C GLY A 214 -9.53 -1.47 10.57
N ALA A 215 -10.16 -0.90 9.54
CA ALA A 215 -11.50 -1.23 9.06
C ALA A 215 -11.42 -1.74 7.62
N THR A 216 -12.13 -2.82 7.31
CA THR A 216 -12.21 -3.38 5.94
C THR A 216 -12.80 -2.39 4.94
N PRO A 217 -12.55 -2.54 3.62
CA PRO A 217 -12.99 -1.58 2.61
C PRO A 217 -14.49 -1.31 2.58
N GLY A 218 -15.32 -2.33 2.78
CA GLY A 218 -16.78 -2.19 2.90
C GLY A 218 -17.26 -1.36 4.10
N ILE A 219 -16.37 -1.07 5.06
CA ILE A 219 -16.63 -0.22 6.23
C ILE A 219 -15.99 1.17 6.05
N ASN A 220 -14.75 1.22 5.55
CA ASN A 220 -14.03 2.48 5.36
C ASN A 220 -14.41 3.22 4.06
N GLY A 221 -15.14 2.56 3.16
CA GLY A 221 -15.66 3.12 1.92
C GLY A 221 -14.67 3.15 0.74
N ILE A 222 -13.40 2.79 0.94
CA ILE A 222 -12.36 2.82 -0.09
C ILE A 222 -12.23 1.43 -0.72
N VAL A 223 -13.04 1.16 -1.74
CA VAL A 223 -13.17 -0.18 -2.38
C VAL A 223 -12.31 -0.37 -3.65
N GLY A 224 -11.66 0.70 -4.10
CA GLY A 224 -10.75 0.71 -5.26
C GLY A 224 -9.86 1.94 -5.25
N ASN A 225 -8.96 2.05 -6.24
CA ASN A 225 -8.20 3.29 -6.48
C ASN A 225 -9.10 4.43 -6.96
N ASN A 226 -10.23 4.09 -7.57
CA ASN A 226 -11.34 4.96 -7.88
C ASN A 226 -12.60 4.36 -7.26
N ILE A 227 -13.57 5.20 -6.97
CA ILE A 227 -14.87 4.80 -6.39
C ILE A 227 -15.98 5.47 -7.17
N LYS A 228 -17.14 4.82 -7.24
CA LYS A 228 -18.35 5.45 -7.78
C LYS A 228 -18.99 6.34 -6.73
N LEU A 229 -19.36 7.56 -7.12
CA LEU A 229 -20.06 8.54 -6.30
C LEU A 229 -21.12 9.25 -7.16
N GLY A 230 -22.37 8.81 -7.05
CA GLY A 230 -23.42 9.23 -7.97
C GLY A 230 -23.07 8.81 -9.40
N ASP A 231 -23.13 9.74 -10.34
CA ASP A 231 -22.82 9.46 -11.75
C ASP A 231 -21.32 9.54 -12.08
N ASP A 232 -20.48 9.93 -11.10
CA ASP A 232 -19.04 10.15 -11.27
C ASP A 232 -18.19 9.00 -10.69
N PHE A 233 -16.95 8.88 -11.18
CA PHE A 233 -15.97 7.89 -10.71
C PHE A 233 -14.61 8.50 -10.31
N PRO A 234 -14.58 9.38 -9.30
CA PRO A 234 -13.35 10.04 -8.88
C PRO A 234 -12.31 9.05 -8.34
N LEU A 235 -11.05 9.50 -8.29
CA LEU A 235 -10.03 8.83 -7.49
C LEU A 235 -10.51 8.74 -6.04
N ALA A 236 -10.29 7.59 -5.41
CA ALA A 236 -10.70 7.35 -4.04
C ALA A 236 -10.07 8.36 -3.09
N PHE A 237 -8.81 8.67 -3.32
CA PHE A 237 -8.16 9.86 -2.79
C PHE A 237 -7.73 10.69 -3.99
N ASN A 238 -8.27 11.90 -4.13
CA ASN A 238 -7.89 12.76 -5.25
C ASN A 238 -6.42 13.16 -5.07
N ASP A 239 -5.49 12.56 -5.80
CA ASP A 239 -4.07 12.90 -5.78
C ASP A 239 -3.59 13.54 -7.11
N GLN A 240 -4.54 14.01 -7.96
CA GLN A 240 -4.29 14.61 -9.28
C GLN A 240 -5.33 15.71 -9.66
N PRO A 241 -4.91 16.87 -10.20
CA PRO A 241 -3.55 17.39 -10.31
C PRO A 241 -2.99 17.73 -8.92
N ARG A 242 -1.73 18.20 -8.86
CA ARG A 242 -0.91 18.47 -7.66
C ARG A 242 -1.48 19.49 -6.66
N HIS A 243 -2.79 19.67 -6.56
CA HIS A 243 -3.46 20.72 -5.80
C HIS A 243 -4.78 20.26 -5.14
N SER A 244 -5.06 18.95 -5.07
CA SER A 244 -6.38 18.46 -4.66
C SER A 244 -6.38 17.20 -3.78
N MET A 245 -5.34 16.99 -2.96
CA MET A 245 -5.32 15.91 -1.95
C MET A 245 -6.61 15.94 -1.11
N ASN A 246 -7.52 15.01 -1.39
CA ASN A 246 -8.85 14.94 -0.78
C ASN A 246 -9.03 13.60 -0.06
N MET A 247 -9.34 13.71 1.22
CA MET A 247 -9.54 12.63 2.19
C MET A 247 -11.01 12.27 2.43
N PHE A 248 -11.96 13.12 2.03
CA PHE A 248 -13.38 13.04 2.44
C PHE A 248 -14.14 11.83 1.92
N ASN A 249 -13.54 11.08 1.01
CA ASN A 249 -14.08 9.80 0.57
C ASN A 249 -13.83 8.68 1.58
N LEU A 250 -12.89 8.85 2.52
CA LEU A 250 -12.66 7.93 3.62
C LEU A 250 -13.78 8.10 4.66
N LEU A 251 -14.54 7.04 4.90
CA LEU A 251 -15.72 7.10 5.79
C LEU A 251 -15.41 6.77 7.25
N SER A 252 -14.23 6.21 7.49
CA SER A 252 -13.80 5.75 8.81
C SER A 252 -12.64 6.60 9.33
N PRO A 253 -12.63 6.97 10.63
CA PRO A 253 -11.46 7.62 11.21
C PRO A 253 -10.26 6.68 11.19
N THR A 254 -9.06 7.25 11.05
CA THR A 254 -7.78 6.54 11.20
C THR A 254 -7.31 6.55 12.65
N LEU A 255 -6.22 5.83 12.94
CA LEU A 255 -5.55 5.93 14.23
C LEU A 255 -5.04 7.36 14.50
N ALA A 256 -4.60 8.08 13.46
CA ALA A 256 -4.18 9.46 13.54
C ALA A 256 -5.31 10.35 14.06
N ASP A 257 -6.48 10.31 13.41
CA ASP A 257 -7.66 11.09 13.82
C ASP A 257 -8.07 10.83 15.28
N VAL A 258 -7.96 9.58 15.75
CA VAL A 258 -8.27 9.23 17.14
C VAL A 258 -7.22 9.78 18.10
N MET A 259 -5.95 9.70 17.74
CA MET A 259 -4.87 10.24 18.55
C MET A 259 -5.01 11.75 18.71
N ASP A 260 -5.34 12.50 17.66
CA ASP A 260 -5.57 13.94 17.76
C ASP A 260 -6.74 14.28 18.66
N LEU A 261 -7.86 13.55 18.51
CA LEU A 261 -9.05 13.74 19.33
C LEU A 261 -8.82 13.43 20.82
N GLU A 262 -8.03 12.40 21.14
CA GLU A 262 -7.81 11.97 22.52
C GLU A 262 -6.64 12.67 23.21
N MET A 263 -5.65 13.11 22.43
CA MET A 263 -4.42 13.73 22.92
C MET A 263 -4.35 15.24 22.62
N ASP A 264 -5.50 15.87 22.38
CA ASP A 264 -5.64 17.33 22.18
C ASP A 264 -4.74 17.88 21.03
N ASN A 265 -4.63 17.15 19.91
CA ASN A 265 -3.82 17.52 18.72
C ASN A 265 -2.33 17.79 19.02
N LEU A 266 -1.83 17.20 20.12
CA LEU A 266 -0.43 17.29 20.54
C LEU A 266 0.52 16.23 19.92
N PRO A 267 0.07 15.02 19.53
CA PRO A 267 0.94 14.06 18.85
C PRO A 267 1.57 14.64 17.59
N ILE A 268 2.80 14.23 17.28
CA ILE A 268 3.37 14.46 15.96
C ILE A 268 2.91 13.31 15.06
N ILE A 269 2.13 13.63 14.03
CA ILE A 269 1.67 12.65 13.05
C ILE A 269 2.33 12.95 11.70
N ILE A 270 3.01 11.95 11.15
CA ILE A 270 3.68 12.04 9.86
C ILE A 270 3.19 10.89 8.99
N SER A 271 2.70 11.19 7.78
CA SER A 271 2.37 10.17 6.79
C SER A 271 2.95 10.54 5.43
N MET A 272 3.92 9.76 4.95
CA MET A 272 4.63 10.09 3.71
C MET A 272 4.58 8.98 2.68
N SER A 273 4.30 9.35 1.43
CA SER A 273 4.35 8.44 0.29
C SER A 273 4.63 9.18 -1.01
N PRO A 274 5.21 8.52 -2.02
CA PRO A 274 5.26 9.06 -3.38
C PRO A 274 3.88 9.28 -4.02
N TYR A 275 2.86 8.62 -3.48
CA TYR A 275 1.49 8.66 -3.95
C TYR A 275 0.55 9.15 -2.84
N GLY A 276 -0.17 10.23 -3.10
CA GLY A 276 -1.05 10.88 -2.12
C GLY A 276 -2.07 9.92 -1.52
N ARG A 277 -2.65 9.01 -2.32
CA ARG A 277 -3.60 7.99 -1.84
C ARG A 277 -3.07 7.08 -0.73
N ALA A 278 -1.77 6.79 -0.72
CA ALA A 278 -1.16 5.95 0.32
C ALA A 278 -0.92 6.76 1.60
N ALA A 279 -0.45 8.02 1.46
CA ALA A 279 -0.25 8.91 2.60
C ALA A 279 -1.58 9.27 3.28
N LEU A 280 -2.59 9.66 2.48
CA LEU A 280 -3.93 10.02 2.95
C LEU A 280 -4.67 8.83 3.57
N GLY A 281 -4.63 7.65 2.93
CA GLY A 281 -5.30 6.46 3.46
C GLY A 281 -4.81 6.05 4.85
N MET A 282 -3.53 6.26 5.15
CA MET A 282 -2.98 5.98 6.48
C MET A 282 -3.15 7.13 7.47
N GLY A 283 -2.96 8.37 7.01
CA GLY A 283 -2.92 9.54 7.90
C GLY A 283 -4.28 10.18 8.17
N GLY A 284 -5.32 9.93 7.37
CA GLY A 284 -6.69 10.33 7.71
C GLY A 284 -7.06 11.75 7.34
N HIS A 285 -7.76 12.43 8.25
CA HIS A 285 -8.55 13.62 7.96
C HIS A 285 -7.95 14.94 8.45
N GLY A 286 -6.96 14.87 9.34
CA GLY A 286 -6.26 16.03 9.88
C GLY A 286 -7.21 17.07 10.48
N ALA A 287 -7.07 18.34 10.09
CA ALA A 287 -7.85 19.46 10.65
C ALA A 287 -9.37 19.29 10.58
N ALA A 288 -9.89 18.43 9.69
CA ALA A 288 -11.32 18.14 9.64
C ALA A 288 -11.83 17.39 10.90
N PHE A 289 -10.93 16.74 11.64
CA PHE A 289 -11.20 16.06 12.91
C PHE A 289 -10.60 16.82 14.11
N SER A 290 -9.73 17.81 13.90
CA SER A 290 -9.13 18.61 14.97
C SER A 290 -10.13 19.63 15.57
N PRO A 291 -10.21 19.74 16.92
CA PRO A 291 -11.22 20.54 17.61
C PRO A 291 -11.06 22.06 17.47
N ASP A 292 -9.93 22.56 16.99
CA ASP A 292 -9.60 23.98 16.83
C ASP A 292 -9.40 24.41 15.36
N GLU A 293 -9.73 23.53 14.39
CA GLU A 293 -9.57 23.75 12.95
C GLU A 293 -8.13 24.10 12.53
N SER A 294 -7.14 23.82 13.39
CA SER A 294 -5.73 23.86 13.07
C SER A 294 -5.12 22.48 13.28
N ASP A 295 -4.31 22.04 12.33
CA ASP A 295 -3.68 20.73 12.42
C ASP A 295 -2.17 20.82 12.20
N HIS A 296 -1.46 19.99 12.96
CA HIS A 296 -0.02 19.86 12.93
C HIS A 296 0.43 18.65 12.11
N ASP A 297 -0.50 17.82 11.62
CA ASP A 297 -0.19 16.63 10.85
C ASP A 297 0.56 16.95 9.57
N ILE A 298 1.58 16.13 9.30
CA ILE A 298 2.43 16.23 8.12
C ILE A 298 2.10 15.05 7.22
N ILE A 299 1.00 15.17 6.47
CA ILE A 299 0.64 14.22 5.42
C ILE A 299 1.20 14.71 4.09
N VAL A 300 2.16 13.99 3.51
CA VAL A 300 2.92 14.49 2.36
C VAL A 300 2.97 13.47 1.24
N GLN A 301 2.62 13.94 0.04
CA GLN A 301 2.99 13.31 -1.20
C GLN A 301 4.38 13.77 -1.63
N LEU A 302 5.33 12.84 -1.81
CA LEU A 302 6.64 13.12 -2.39
C LEU A 302 6.54 12.99 -3.92
N LEU A 303 6.46 14.10 -4.65
CA LEU A 303 6.24 14.07 -6.09
C LEU A 303 7.33 13.27 -6.83
N ARG A 304 6.92 12.32 -7.67
CA ARG A 304 7.80 11.36 -8.37
C ARG A 304 8.74 11.98 -9.42
N ASP A 305 8.30 13.07 -10.03
CA ASP A 305 9.02 13.76 -11.10
C ASP A 305 10.04 14.76 -10.53
N THR A 306 9.65 15.54 -9.53
CA THR A 306 10.46 16.62 -8.95
C THR A 306 11.15 16.24 -7.64
N GLY A 307 10.64 15.23 -6.94
CA GLY A 307 10.99 14.99 -5.54
C GLY A 307 10.52 16.11 -4.61
N LEU A 308 9.53 16.93 -4.99
CA LEU A 308 9.04 17.97 -4.07
C LEU A 308 7.94 17.43 -3.16
N PRO A 309 8.00 17.71 -1.84
CA PRO A 309 6.89 17.51 -0.93
C PRO A 309 5.66 18.32 -1.38
N TYR A 310 4.49 17.72 -1.29
CA TYR A 310 3.22 18.36 -1.54
C TYR A 310 2.18 17.92 -0.50
N THR A 311 1.36 18.86 -0.02
CA THR A 311 0.20 18.57 0.83
C THR A 311 -1.02 19.44 0.50
N ASN A 312 -2.18 19.12 1.10
CA ASN A 312 -3.33 20.00 1.18
C ASN A 312 -3.21 20.85 2.45
N ASP A 313 -2.81 22.10 2.27
CA ASP A 313 -2.53 23.07 3.33
C ASP A 313 -3.79 23.61 4.04
N GLU A 314 -4.98 23.25 3.56
CA GLU A 314 -6.24 23.51 4.27
C GLU A 314 -6.42 22.57 5.47
N TYR A 315 -5.90 21.33 5.39
CA TYR A 315 -6.12 20.29 6.38
C TYR A 315 -4.86 19.78 7.06
N PHE A 316 -3.69 20.02 6.47
CA PHE A 316 -2.41 19.50 6.94
C PHE A 316 -1.34 20.59 6.92
N ASN A 317 -0.28 20.36 7.68
CA ASN A 317 0.86 21.26 7.73
C ASN A 317 1.95 20.85 6.73
N LEU A 318 2.45 21.80 5.93
CA LEU A 318 3.70 21.64 5.18
C LEU A 318 4.76 22.59 5.76
N PRO A 319 5.64 22.10 6.64
CA PRO A 319 6.65 22.92 7.28
C PRO A 319 7.63 23.56 6.27
N ASP A 320 8.11 24.77 6.58
CA ASP A 320 9.06 25.53 5.74
C ASP A 320 10.32 24.74 5.35
N TYR A 321 10.78 23.83 6.21
CA TYR A 321 11.97 23.01 5.93
C TYR A 321 11.71 21.89 4.90
N LEU A 322 10.44 21.62 4.57
CA LEU A 322 10.00 20.77 3.46
C LEU A 322 9.57 21.58 2.23
N ILE A 323 9.65 22.91 2.29
CA ILE A 323 9.44 23.79 1.13
C ILE A 323 10.77 24.01 0.43
N TYR A 324 10.77 23.84 -0.89
CA TYR A 324 11.95 24.07 -1.70
C TYR A 324 12.34 25.55 -1.75
N SER A 325 13.62 25.82 -1.53
CA SER A 325 14.26 27.10 -1.81
C SER A 325 15.71 26.89 -2.25
N GLU A 326 16.36 27.91 -2.82
CA GLU A 326 17.79 27.83 -3.19
C GLU A 326 18.68 27.51 -1.98
N ASP A 327 18.31 28.00 -0.80
CA ASP A 327 19.01 27.77 0.47
C ASP A 327 18.58 26.46 1.18
N ASN A 328 17.52 25.80 0.71
CA ASN A 328 17.00 24.54 1.23
C ASN A 328 16.94 23.45 0.14
N PRO A 329 18.08 22.82 -0.21
CA PRO A 329 18.14 21.89 -1.33
C PRO A 329 17.53 20.52 -0.97
N ILE A 330 16.21 20.41 -1.09
CA ILE A 330 15.43 19.20 -0.78
C ILE A 330 15.17 18.31 -1.98
N ARG A 331 15.38 18.85 -3.20
CA ARG A 331 15.12 18.11 -4.43
C ARG A 331 16.07 16.93 -4.56
N ILE A 332 15.57 15.86 -5.16
CA ILE A 332 16.33 14.63 -5.34
C ILE A 332 17.63 14.84 -6.15
N ASP A 333 17.62 15.70 -7.16
CA ASP A 333 18.81 16.02 -7.97
C ASP A 333 19.91 16.70 -7.14
N GLN A 334 19.53 17.64 -6.28
CA GLN A 334 20.47 18.32 -5.39
C GLN A 334 20.98 17.39 -4.28
N TRP A 335 20.10 16.54 -3.75
CA TRP A 335 20.48 15.52 -2.76
C TRP A 335 21.46 14.50 -3.36
N LEU A 336 21.24 14.07 -4.60
CA LEU A 336 22.14 13.18 -5.33
C LEU A 336 23.51 13.82 -5.57
N ARG A 337 23.55 15.07 -6.05
CA ARG A 337 24.79 15.82 -6.23
C ARG A 337 25.55 15.94 -4.92
N LYS A 338 24.86 16.33 -3.84
CA LYS A 338 25.47 16.54 -2.52
C LYS A 338 26.04 15.27 -1.91
N ASN A 339 25.30 14.17 -1.95
CA ASN A 339 25.65 12.95 -1.21
C ASN A 339 26.48 11.96 -2.05
N TYR A 340 26.35 11.99 -3.38
CA TYR A 340 26.96 11.01 -4.27
C TYR A 340 27.80 11.63 -5.41
N GLY A 341 27.80 12.97 -5.55
CA GLY A 341 28.45 13.64 -6.67
C GLY A 341 27.78 13.32 -8.02
N ILE A 342 26.52 12.89 -8.00
CA ILE A 342 25.77 12.50 -9.20
C ILE A 342 24.95 13.71 -9.65
N ASP A 343 25.24 14.20 -10.85
CA ASP A 343 24.45 15.23 -11.52
C ASP A 343 23.37 14.57 -12.39
N ILE A 344 22.11 14.89 -12.09
CA ILE A 344 20.96 14.55 -12.93
C ILE A 344 20.24 15.84 -13.35
N HIS A 345 19.89 15.96 -14.63
CA HIS A 345 18.98 17.02 -15.08
C HIS A 345 17.53 16.54 -14.96
N VAL A 346 16.73 17.24 -14.17
CA VAL A 346 15.27 17.07 -14.08
C VAL A 346 14.64 18.32 -14.69
N ASP A 347 14.18 18.22 -15.95
CA ASP A 347 13.51 19.33 -16.64
C ASP A 347 12.01 19.34 -16.30
N LEU A 348 11.51 20.49 -15.84
CA LEU A 348 10.20 20.63 -15.17
C LEU A 348 9.03 20.89 -16.13
N TRP A 349 9.29 21.01 -17.44
CA TRP A 349 8.29 21.47 -18.42
C TRP A 349 8.15 20.59 -19.66
N THR A 350 8.96 19.54 -19.78
CA THR A 350 8.86 18.54 -20.82
C THR A 350 9.13 17.18 -20.19
N GLU A 351 8.39 16.14 -20.57
CA GLU A 351 8.64 14.75 -20.14
C GLU A 351 9.98 14.22 -20.69
N THR A 352 11.11 14.83 -20.32
CA THR A 352 12.43 14.51 -20.87
C THR A 352 13.58 14.69 -19.86
N THR A 353 14.20 13.54 -19.57
CA THR A 353 15.67 13.33 -19.66
C THR A 353 16.59 13.60 -18.47
N VAL A 354 16.65 12.64 -17.54
CA VAL A 354 17.76 12.41 -16.58
C VAL A 354 19.07 12.01 -17.29
N VAL A 355 19.82 12.98 -17.83
CA VAL A 355 21.19 12.73 -18.30
C VAL A 355 22.11 12.63 -17.08
N VAL A 356 22.70 11.47 -16.85
CA VAL A 356 23.79 11.28 -15.87
C VAL A 356 25.10 11.59 -16.56
N ASP A 357 25.61 12.82 -16.41
CA ASP A 357 26.92 13.17 -16.96
C ASP A 357 28.01 12.76 -15.95
N ASN A 358 28.95 11.91 -16.38
CA ASN A 358 30.14 11.47 -15.62
C ASN A 358 29.90 10.82 -14.23
N SER A 359 29.02 9.81 -14.14
CA SER A 359 28.96 8.95 -12.96
C SER A 359 30.03 7.85 -13.00
N PRO A 360 30.88 7.68 -11.95
CA PRO A 360 31.72 6.48 -11.79
C PRO A 360 30.89 5.20 -11.55
N TYR A 361 29.56 5.30 -11.46
CA TYR A 361 28.60 4.20 -11.36
C TYR A 361 27.86 3.91 -12.67
N ALA A 362 28.30 4.45 -13.81
CA ALA A 362 27.89 3.91 -15.11
C ALA A 362 28.41 2.47 -15.21
N ILE A 363 27.56 1.48 -14.96
CA ILE A 363 27.91 0.06 -15.01
C ILE A 363 28.18 -0.30 -16.48
N PRO A 364 29.44 -0.53 -16.90
CA PRO A 364 29.74 -1.09 -18.20
C PRO A 364 29.39 -2.58 -18.14
N HIS A 365 28.75 -3.08 -19.19
CA HIS A 365 28.30 -4.48 -19.24
C HIS A 365 29.44 -5.50 -19.22
N ALA A 366 29.06 -6.67 -18.70
CA ALA A 366 29.54 -8.00 -19.10
C ALA A 366 31.06 -8.14 -19.30
N ASN A 367 31.77 -8.18 -18.18
CA ASN A 367 32.76 -9.21 -17.92
C ASN A 367 32.71 -9.48 -16.41
N VAL A 368 33.15 -10.66 -15.98
CA VAL A 368 33.31 -11.01 -14.56
C VAL A 368 34.13 -9.90 -13.88
N ILE A 369 33.43 -8.97 -13.23
CA ILE A 369 34.00 -7.83 -12.52
C ILE A 369 33.17 -7.73 -11.24
N THR A 370 33.84 -7.94 -10.12
CA THR A 370 33.40 -7.54 -8.78
C THR A 370 32.75 -6.16 -8.88
N GLY A 371 31.46 -6.03 -8.54
CA GLY A 371 30.74 -4.77 -8.66
C GLY A 371 31.43 -3.60 -7.95
N PRO A 372 31.07 -2.34 -8.27
CA PRO A 372 31.70 -1.17 -7.68
C PRO A 372 31.64 -1.25 -6.16
N GLN A 373 32.82 -1.13 -5.52
CA GLN A 373 32.93 -1.01 -4.07
C GLN A 373 32.47 0.39 -3.66
N GLY A 374 31.20 0.52 -3.31
CA GLY A 374 30.72 1.66 -2.54
C GLY A 374 31.01 1.42 -1.06
N SER A 375 31.53 2.44 -0.37
CA SER A 375 31.62 2.45 1.09
C SER A 375 30.54 3.37 1.65
N PHE A 376 29.73 2.84 2.58
CA PHE A 376 28.85 3.67 3.39
C PHE A 376 29.70 4.57 4.32
N PRO A 377 29.17 5.68 4.86
CA PRO A 377 29.88 6.53 5.83
C PRO A 377 30.36 5.81 7.10
N ASP A 378 29.78 4.63 7.40
CA ASP A 378 30.18 3.75 8.49
C ASP A 378 31.32 2.77 8.12
N GLY A 379 31.87 2.89 6.91
CA GLY A 379 32.96 2.05 6.39
C GLY A 379 32.51 0.71 5.83
N THR A 380 31.22 0.40 5.83
CA THR A 380 30.69 -0.85 5.25
C THR A 380 30.85 -0.81 3.74
N THR A 381 31.62 -1.76 3.18
CA THR A 381 31.76 -1.94 1.73
C THR A 381 30.75 -2.97 1.24
N PHE A 382 30.11 -2.72 0.09
CA PHE A 382 29.29 -3.71 -0.59
C PHE A 382 29.91 -4.10 -1.93
N THR A 383 29.79 -5.37 -2.30
CA THR A 383 30.19 -5.89 -3.62
C THR A 383 28.95 -6.45 -4.27
N PHE A 384 28.56 -5.92 -5.44
CA PHE A 384 27.54 -6.61 -6.25
C PHE A 384 28.18 -7.86 -6.84
N SER A 385 27.81 -9.03 -6.34
CA SER A 385 27.92 -10.27 -7.11
C SER A 385 26.55 -10.53 -7.72
N HIS A 386 26.43 -10.32 -9.03
CA HIS A 386 25.43 -11.06 -9.79
C HIS A 386 25.78 -12.54 -9.63
N ALA A 387 25.11 -13.23 -8.70
CA ALA A 387 24.95 -14.66 -8.86
C ALA A 387 24.00 -14.80 -10.06
N ALA A 388 24.58 -14.89 -11.26
CA ALA A 388 23.88 -15.40 -12.41
C ALA A 388 23.32 -16.77 -11.99
N VAL A 389 22.01 -16.83 -11.73
CA VAL A 389 21.29 -18.09 -11.70
C VAL A 389 21.52 -18.68 -13.08
N THR A 390 22.38 -19.68 -13.15
CA THR A 390 22.73 -20.35 -14.39
C THR A 390 21.43 -20.90 -14.98
N PRO A 391 21.08 -20.62 -16.25
CA PRO A 391 19.87 -21.15 -16.87
C PRO A 391 19.98 -22.68 -16.95
N GLY A 392 19.40 -23.35 -15.97
CA GLY A 392 19.51 -24.79 -15.80
C GLY A 392 18.46 -25.28 -14.82
N LYS A 393 17.25 -25.51 -15.34
CA LYS A 393 16.06 -26.09 -14.67
C LYS A 393 15.20 -25.11 -13.87
N VAL A 394 14.65 -24.11 -14.55
CA VAL A 394 13.28 -23.64 -14.27
C VAL A 394 12.46 -23.96 -15.53
N PRO A 395 11.24 -24.54 -15.44
CA PRO A 395 10.51 -25.03 -16.60
C PRO A 395 10.20 -23.90 -17.60
N PRO A 396 10.12 -24.22 -18.90
CA PRO A 396 10.02 -23.24 -19.96
C PRO A 396 8.59 -22.69 -20.05
N THR A 397 8.44 -21.38 -20.23
CA THR A 397 7.47 -20.75 -21.16
C THR A 397 7.45 -19.24 -20.93
N SER A 398 8.32 -18.56 -21.67
CA SER A 398 7.95 -17.44 -22.53
C SER A 398 9.22 -16.67 -22.90
N THR A 399 9.48 -16.64 -24.20
CA THR A 399 10.55 -15.84 -24.78
C THR A 399 10.16 -14.37 -24.71
N TYR A 400 10.30 -13.76 -23.53
CA TYR A 400 10.69 -12.36 -23.51
C TYR A 400 12.01 -12.29 -24.26
N GLN A 401 12.14 -11.37 -25.22
CA GLN A 401 13.47 -11.00 -25.69
C GLN A 401 14.24 -10.53 -24.46
N LEU A 402 15.03 -11.44 -23.87
CA LEU A 402 16.13 -11.07 -22.99
C LEU A 402 16.90 -10.02 -23.77
N TRP A 403 16.98 -8.83 -23.18
CA TRP A 403 17.69 -7.70 -23.74
C TRP A 403 19.06 -8.19 -24.24
N ASP A 404 19.44 -7.76 -25.44
CA ASP A 404 20.71 -8.12 -26.07
C ASP A 404 21.86 -7.93 -25.07
N GLU A 405 22.58 -8.99 -24.78
CA GLU A 405 23.73 -9.02 -23.86
C GLU A 405 24.85 -8.03 -24.26
N ASN A 406 24.77 -7.47 -25.47
CA ASN A 406 25.70 -6.48 -26.01
C ASN A 406 25.23 -5.02 -25.88
N GLU A 407 24.04 -4.76 -25.31
CA GLU A 407 23.54 -3.39 -25.09
C GLU A 407 23.68 -2.92 -23.63
N PRO A 408 24.25 -1.72 -23.37
CA PRO A 408 24.44 -1.18 -22.02
C PRO A 408 23.14 -1.06 -21.22
N PHE A 409 23.22 -1.13 -19.88
CA PHE A 409 22.08 -1.03 -18.97
C PHE A 409 21.46 0.34 -19.26
N PRO A 410 20.18 0.44 -19.64
CA PRO A 410 19.64 1.73 -20.03
C PRO A 410 19.31 2.53 -18.77
N ILE A 411 20.35 3.02 -18.07
CA ILE A 411 20.25 4.31 -17.37
C ILE A 411 19.76 5.39 -18.37
N ASN A 412 20.05 5.21 -19.66
CA ASN A 412 19.80 6.17 -20.73
C ASN A 412 18.45 6.04 -21.47
N LYS A 413 17.45 5.27 -21.00
CA LYS A 413 16.17 5.12 -21.76
C LYS A 413 14.88 5.44 -20.99
N TYR A 414 14.93 5.65 -19.67
CA TYR A 414 13.75 6.06 -18.89
C TYR A 414 13.97 7.41 -18.22
N TYR A 415 13.80 8.39 -19.08
CA TYR A 415 14.01 9.80 -18.87
C TYR A 415 12.72 10.43 -18.32
N GLY A 416 12.52 10.46 -16.99
CA GLY A 416 11.45 11.27 -16.36
C GLY A 416 10.86 10.81 -15.00
N ASP A 417 11.12 9.58 -14.54
CA ASP A 417 10.58 9.08 -13.25
C ASP A 417 11.68 8.47 -12.39
N THR A 418 12.07 9.20 -11.35
CA THR A 418 13.17 8.80 -10.45
C THR A 418 12.82 7.58 -9.59
N MET A 419 11.55 7.19 -9.49
CA MET A 419 11.10 6.02 -8.73
C MET A 419 11.58 4.68 -9.31
N TYR A 420 12.04 4.66 -10.57
CA TYR A 420 12.73 3.50 -11.17
C TYR A 420 14.23 3.46 -10.84
N THR A 421 14.71 4.34 -9.97
CA THR A 421 16.05 4.26 -9.37
C THR A 421 15.99 3.98 -7.86
N PRO A 422 16.92 3.18 -7.30
CA PRO A 422 16.98 2.99 -5.85
C PRO A 422 17.25 4.28 -5.06
N PHE A 423 17.80 5.30 -5.73
CA PHE A 423 18.10 6.60 -5.11
C PHE A 423 16.86 7.34 -4.64
N TYR A 424 15.74 7.19 -5.32
CA TYR A 424 14.51 7.84 -4.90
C TYR A 424 14.08 7.40 -3.50
N GLN A 425 14.14 6.10 -3.25
CA GLN A 425 13.77 5.57 -1.94
C GLN A 425 14.75 6.02 -0.84
N LEU A 426 16.04 6.07 -1.14
CA LEU A 426 17.05 6.56 -0.20
C LEU A 426 16.82 8.05 0.13
N TRP A 427 16.54 8.85 -0.89
CA TRP A 427 16.21 10.26 -0.75
C TRP A 427 14.92 10.47 0.06
N ALA A 428 13.86 9.72 -0.25
CA ALA A 428 12.57 9.83 0.42
C ALA A 428 12.66 9.44 1.91
N VAL A 429 13.48 8.44 2.25
CA VAL A 429 13.78 8.10 3.65
C VAL A 429 14.60 9.20 4.34
N ASP A 430 15.48 9.90 3.63
CA ASP A 430 16.16 11.07 4.19
C ASP A 430 15.22 12.23 4.45
N MET A 431 14.20 12.41 3.62
CA MET A 431 13.13 13.38 3.87
C MET A 431 12.31 12.99 5.10
N LEU A 432 11.95 11.70 5.26
CA LEU A 432 11.28 11.20 6.46
C LEU A 432 12.13 11.49 7.71
N LEU A 433 13.40 11.10 7.71
CA LEU A 433 14.29 11.29 8.86
C LEU A 433 14.52 12.77 9.19
N ARG A 434 14.63 13.62 8.16
CA ARG A 434 14.71 15.06 8.34
C ARG A 434 13.46 15.61 9.02
N THR A 435 12.28 15.14 8.61
CA THR A 435 10.99 15.55 9.20
C THR A 435 10.91 15.11 10.65
N MET A 436 11.20 13.83 10.93
CA MET A 436 11.20 13.29 12.29
C MET A 436 12.17 14.05 13.22
N GLU A 437 13.33 14.46 12.71
CA GLU A 437 14.31 15.25 13.46
C GLU A 437 13.86 16.69 13.70
N ALA A 438 13.29 17.34 12.69
CA ALA A 438 12.84 18.72 12.78
C ALA A 438 11.62 18.89 13.70
N GLU A 439 10.67 17.95 13.66
CA GLU A 439 9.49 17.97 14.53
C GLU A 439 9.79 17.50 15.96
N GLY A 440 10.90 16.80 16.17
CA GLY A 440 11.24 16.26 17.49
C GLY A 440 10.43 15.01 17.84
N VAL A 441 10.23 14.11 16.87
CA VAL A 441 9.54 12.84 17.08
C VAL A 441 10.20 12.04 18.22
N GLY A 442 9.40 11.67 19.21
CA GLY A 442 9.76 10.88 20.37
C GLY A 442 10.52 11.64 21.46
N MET A 443 10.57 12.98 21.39
CA MET A 443 11.32 13.80 22.36
C MET A 443 10.63 13.93 23.71
N ASP A 444 9.30 13.83 23.78
CA ASP A 444 8.55 13.97 25.03
C ASP A 444 7.87 12.66 25.49
N ARG A 445 6.70 12.74 26.13
CA ARG A 445 5.92 11.60 26.64
C ARG A 445 4.61 11.36 25.89
N ILE A 446 4.23 12.29 25.01
CA ILE A 446 3.11 12.14 24.10
C ILE A 446 3.58 11.17 23.02
N ALA A 447 2.72 10.24 22.65
CA ALA A 447 3.09 9.25 21.65
C ALA A 447 2.89 9.84 20.26
N ASP A 448 3.89 9.65 19.40
CA ASP A 448 3.86 10.09 18.01
C ASP A 448 3.54 8.93 17.06
N LEU A 449 3.05 9.24 15.87
CA LEU A 449 2.65 8.26 14.86
C LEU A 449 3.30 8.57 13.51
N VAL A 450 3.98 7.57 12.94
CA VAL A 450 4.69 7.71 11.67
C VAL A 450 4.31 6.61 10.69
N TYR A 451 3.74 7.00 9.56
CA TYR A 451 3.46 6.14 8.42
C TYR A 451 4.41 6.46 7.25
N TYR A 452 4.95 5.42 6.63
CA TYR A 452 5.75 5.58 5.42
C TYR A 452 5.57 4.43 4.44
N ASN A 453 5.27 4.77 3.19
CA ASN A 453 5.11 3.80 2.11
C ASN A 453 6.34 3.72 1.18
N PHE A 454 6.92 2.53 1.09
CA PHE A 454 7.98 2.15 0.16
C PHE A 454 7.43 1.78 -1.24
N LYS A 455 6.95 2.79 -1.98
CA LYS A 455 6.24 2.59 -3.27
C LYS A 455 7.09 2.05 -4.43
N CYS A 456 8.41 2.19 -4.39
CA CYS A 456 9.25 1.83 -5.53
C CYS A 456 9.18 0.34 -5.91
N LEU A 457 8.93 -0.55 -4.93
CA LEU A 457 8.78 -1.99 -5.19
C LEU A 457 7.64 -2.28 -6.17
N ASP A 458 6.47 -1.71 -5.94
CA ASP A 458 5.31 -1.81 -6.84
C ASP A 458 5.60 -1.31 -8.26
N LYS A 459 6.25 -0.15 -8.38
CA LYS A 459 6.62 0.41 -9.68
C LYS A 459 7.55 -0.51 -10.46
N VAL A 460 8.58 -1.00 -9.78
CA VAL A 460 9.59 -1.86 -10.38
C VAL A 460 8.97 -3.22 -10.71
N GLY A 461 8.15 -3.77 -9.84
CA GLY A 461 7.45 -5.04 -10.07
C GLY A 461 6.53 -4.95 -11.28
N HIS A 462 5.69 -3.93 -11.37
CA HIS A 462 4.83 -3.73 -12.54
C HIS A 462 5.61 -3.66 -13.85
N ARG A 463 6.84 -3.12 -13.84
CA ARG A 463 7.66 -2.96 -15.03
C ARG A 463 8.45 -4.22 -15.41
N TYR A 464 9.01 -4.93 -14.42
CA TYR A 464 10.02 -5.97 -14.61
C TYR A 464 9.59 -7.36 -14.11
N GLY A 465 8.54 -7.44 -13.30
CA GLY A 465 8.00 -8.65 -12.71
C GLY A 465 8.50 -8.89 -11.30
N VAL A 466 7.71 -9.62 -10.50
CA VAL A 466 7.97 -9.86 -9.06
C VAL A 466 9.14 -10.82 -8.78
N ASN A 467 9.70 -11.47 -9.80
CA ASN A 467 10.85 -12.36 -9.64
C ASN A 467 12.13 -11.79 -10.29
N SER A 468 12.10 -10.51 -10.70
CA SER A 468 13.18 -9.90 -11.46
C SER A 468 14.39 -9.52 -10.58
N PRO A 469 15.61 -9.47 -11.15
CA PRO A 469 16.78 -8.97 -10.43
C PRO A 469 16.61 -7.53 -9.91
N GLU A 470 15.82 -6.71 -10.61
CA GLU A 470 15.47 -5.35 -10.19
C GLU A 470 14.72 -5.37 -8.85
N ILE A 471 13.70 -6.22 -8.70
CA ILE A 471 12.99 -6.36 -7.42
C ILE A 471 13.94 -6.70 -6.27
N TYR A 472 14.87 -7.64 -6.47
CA TYR A 472 15.83 -8.01 -5.43
C TYR A 472 16.76 -6.85 -5.05
N THR A 473 17.12 -6.01 -6.02
CA THR A 473 17.88 -4.79 -5.77
C THR A 473 17.09 -3.83 -4.87
N TYR A 474 15.80 -3.62 -5.16
CA TYR A 474 14.97 -2.73 -4.33
C TYR A 474 14.71 -3.30 -2.94
N LEU A 475 14.51 -4.61 -2.79
CA LEU A 475 14.39 -5.24 -1.48
C LEU A 475 15.64 -5.01 -0.62
N TYR A 476 16.85 -5.06 -1.21
CA TYR A 476 18.08 -4.71 -0.50
C TYR A 476 18.08 -3.25 -0.01
N TYR A 477 17.63 -2.30 -0.84
CA TYR A 477 17.56 -0.89 -0.43
C TYR A 477 16.45 -0.63 0.59
N VAL A 478 15.34 -1.37 0.55
CA VAL A 478 14.34 -1.40 1.63
C VAL A 478 14.99 -1.85 2.94
N ASP A 479 15.73 -2.97 2.92
CA ASP A 479 16.45 -3.50 4.10
C ASP A 479 17.42 -2.46 4.68
N TYR A 480 18.17 -1.79 3.80
CA TYR A 480 19.06 -0.70 4.16
C TYR A 480 18.32 0.50 4.78
N CYS A 481 17.21 0.93 4.18
CA CYS A 481 16.41 2.05 4.66
C CYS A 481 15.81 1.76 6.04
N LEU A 482 15.24 0.58 6.24
CA LEU A 482 14.71 0.16 7.54
C LEU A 482 15.82 0.14 8.60
N ARG A 483 17.04 -0.30 8.24
CA ARG A 483 18.22 -0.22 9.12
C ARG A 483 18.56 1.20 9.49
N LYS A 484 18.59 2.11 8.51
CA LYS A 484 18.90 3.54 8.70
C LYS A 484 17.88 4.20 9.64
N ILE A 485 16.59 3.93 9.43
CA ILE A 485 15.51 4.46 10.27
C ILE A 485 15.63 3.94 11.70
N LYS A 486 15.83 2.62 11.88
CA LYS A 486 16.02 2.05 13.21
C LYS A 486 17.25 2.63 13.92
N TYR A 487 18.35 2.84 13.20
CA TYR A 487 19.55 3.48 13.77
C TYR A 487 19.24 4.89 14.29
N TRP A 488 18.48 5.68 13.51
CA TRP A 488 18.04 7.01 13.94
C TRP A 488 17.15 6.93 15.18
N LEU A 489 16.17 6.02 15.22
CA LEU A 489 15.29 5.81 16.36
C LEU A 489 16.07 5.41 17.63
N ASP A 490 16.99 4.46 17.52
CA ASP A 490 17.84 4.03 18.64
C ASP A 490 18.66 5.18 19.22
N LYS A 491 19.13 6.09 18.37
CA LYS A 491 19.98 7.22 18.73
C LYS A 491 19.19 8.37 19.33
N ASN A 492 18.07 8.74 18.72
CA ASN A 492 17.35 9.97 19.03
C ASN A 492 16.17 9.72 19.98
N VAL A 493 15.35 8.70 19.73
CA VAL A 493 14.18 8.36 20.59
C VAL A 493 14.61 7.48 21.78
N GLY A 494 15.59 6.61 21.54
CA GLY A 494 16.13 5.67 22.51
C GLY A 494 15.67 4.24 22.26
N ARG A 495 16.58 3.30 22.51
CA ARG A 495 16.28 1.86 22.39
C ARG A 495 15.10 1.48 23.26
N ASN A 496 14.21 0.64 22.72
CA ASN A 496 13.02 0.16 23.43
C ASN A 496 12.06 1.28 23.86
N GLN A 497 12.02 2.39 23.11
CA GLN A 497 11.04 3.48 23.29
C GLN A 497 10.06 3.61 22.12
N TYR A 498 10.15 2.77 21.10
CA TYR A 498 9.27 2.82 19.92
C TYR A 498 8.75 1.42 19.58
N VAL A 499 7.65 1.37 18.84
CA VAL A 499 7.12 0.15 18.22
C VAL A 499 6.99 0.36 16.71
N MET A 500 7.21 -0.70 15.95
CA MET A 500 7.21 -0.69 14.49
C MET A 500 6.41 -1.87 13.95
N ALA A 501 5.55 -1.63 12.99
CA ALA A 501 4.98 -2.63 12.09
C ALA A 501 5.62 -2.50 10.71
N VAL A 502 6.03 -3.61 10.10
CA VAL A 502 6.48 -3.69 8.71
C VAL A 502 5.57 -4.67 7.98
N THR A 503 4.89 -4.19 6.94
CA THR A 503 3.89 -4.97 6.21
C THR A 503 3.93 -4.70 4.71
N SER A 504 3.03 -5.30 3.93
CA SER A 504 2.73 -4.90 2.55
C SER A 504 1.25 -4.54 2.42
N ASP A 505 0.91 -3.66 1.49
CA ASP A 505 -0.47 -3.37 1.12
C ASP A 505 -1.10 -4.49 0.28
N HIS A 506 -0.28 -5.15 -0.55
CA HIS A 506 -0.63 -6.34 -1.32
C HIS A 506 0.61 -7.12 -1.79
N GLY A 507 0.40 -8.31 -2.32
CA GLY A 507 1.39 -9.06 -3.09
C GLY A 507 1.34 -8.67 -4.57
N ALA A 508 1.66 -9.63 -5.44
CA ALA A 508 1.44 -9.52 -6.89
C ALA A 508 1.72 -10.86 -7.56
N HIS A 509 1.21 -11.01 -8.78
CA HIS A 509 1.46 -12.16 -9.65
C HIS A 509 1.99 -11.71 -11.01
N ASN A 510 2.88 -12.52 -11.60
CA ASN A 510 3.48 -12.22 -12.90
C ASN A 510 2.48 -12.38 -14.05
N ALA A 511 2.79 -11.71 -15.15
CA ALA A 511 2.24 -12.00 -16.46
C ALA A 511 2.59 -13.42 -16.90
N TYR A 512 1.61 -14.12 -17.48
CA TYR A 512 1.82 -15.36 -18.20
C TYR A 512 1.54 -15.14 -19.68
N GLU A 513 2.40 -15.66 -20.56
CA GLU A 513 2.27 -15.47 -22.01
C GLU A 513 0.94 -16.06 -22.52
N GLY A 514 0.23 -15.28 -23.35
CA GLY A 514 -1.08 -15.67 -23.87
C GLY A 514 -2.24 -15.57 -22.87
N ARG A 515 -2.02 -14.99 -21.68
CA ARG A 515 -3.00 -14.92 -20.59
C ARG A 515 -3.36 -13.48 -20.20
N ILE A 516 -3.46 -12.60 -21.19
CA ILE A 516 -3.86 -11.20 -21.00
C ILE A 516 -5.26 -11.01 -21.58
N LEU A 517 -6.21 -10.59 -20.74
CA LEU A 517 -7.52 -10.12 -21.19
C LEU A 517 -7.48 -8.60 -21.36
N TYR A 518 -7.70 -8.14 -22.59
CA TYR A 518 -7.92 -6.72 -22.84
C TYR A 518 -9.36 -6.38 -22.45
N ARG A 519 -9.51 -5.49 -21.47
CA ARG A 519 -10.82 -5.27 -20.88
C ARG A 519 -11.81 -4.59 -21.83
N GLY A 520 -11.31 -3.90 -22.86
CA GLY A 520 -12.13 -3.40 -23.95
C GLY A 520 -12.86 -4.54 -24.69
N GLU A 521 -12.22 -5.69 -24.89
CA GLU A 521 -12.86 -6.85 -25.53
C GLU A 521 -14.02 -7.40 -24.69
N LEU A 522 -13.85 -7.42 -23.37
CA LEU A 522 -14.92 -7.81 -22.45
C LEU A 522 -16.10 -6.82 -22.50
N PHE A 523 -15.81 -5.52 -22.49
CA PHE A 523 -16.84 -4.48 -22.49
C PHE A 523 -17.60 -4.44 -23.82
N ASP A 524 -16.89 -4.45 -24.94
CA ASP A 524 -17.47 -4.46 -26.28
C ASP A 524 -18.40 -5.69 -26.44
N ALA A 525 -17.99 -6.86 -25.93
CA ALA A 525 -18.82 -8.07 -25.97
C ALA A 525 -20.08 -8.00 -25.09
N ILE A 526 -20.00 -7.35 -23.93
CA ILE A 526 -21.18 -7.12 -23.07
C ILE A 526 -22.14 -6.15 -23.76
N GLU A 527 -21.65 -5.03 -24.29
CA GLU A 527 -22.50 -4.03 -24.96
C GLU A 527 -23.13 -4.59 -26.25
N GLU A 528 -22.40 -5.41 -27.01
CA GLU A 528 -22.96 -6.10 -28.19
C GLU A 528 -24.10 -7.06 -27.81
N ALA A 529 -24.01 -7.74 -26.66
CA ALA A 529 -25.00 -8.71 -26.21
C ALA A 529 -26.21 -8.09 -25.50
N PHE A 530 -26.01 -7.02 -24.72
CA PHE A 530 -27.00 -6.49 -23.79
C PHE A 530 -27.47 -5.06 -24.10
N GLY A 531 -26.80 -4.35 -25.02
CA GLY A 531 -27.14 -3.00 -25.44
C GLY A 531 -26.01 -1.99 -25.23
N GLU A 532 -25.89 -1.03 -26.15
CA GLU A 532 -24.90 0.05 -26.06
C GLU A 532 -25.11 0.90 -24.79
N ASN A 533 -24.01 1.26 -24.11
CA ASN A 533 -23.98 2.08 -22.89
C ASN A 533 -24.60 1.43 -21.64
N VAL A 534 -24.81 0.11 -21.63
CA VAL A 534 -25.29 -0.60 -20.43
C VAL A 534 -24.24 -0.63 -19.30
N ILE A 535 -22.97 -0.37 -19.62
CA ILE A 535 -21.87 -0.27 -18.65
C ILE A 535 -21.71 1.20 -18.24
N LEU A 536 -21.82 1.48 -16.94
CA LEU A 536 -21.71 2.84 -16.39
C LEU A 536 -20.27 3.28 -16.11
N ASN A 537 -19.31 2.34 -16.07
CA ASN A 537 -17.90 2.69 -15.88
C ASN A 537 -17.47 3.76 -16.92
N ASP A 538 -16.83 4.85 -16.47
CA ASP A 538 -16.46 5.98 -17.35
C ASP A 538 -15.69 5.55 -18.61
N PHE A 539 -16.31 5.85 -19.76
CA PHE A 539 -15.86 5.49 -21.11
C PHE A 539 -14.61 6.28 -21.56
N TYR A 540 -14.35 7.47 -21.01
CA TYR A 540 -13.29 8.34 -21.54
C TYR A 540 -11.86 7.89 -21.20
N GLU A 541 -11.68 6.95 -20.26
CA GLU A 541 -10.37 6.35 -19.97
C GLU A 541 -10.24 4.85 -20.27
N LYS A 542 -11.30 4.13 -20.66
CA LYS A 542 -11.30 2.65 -20.80
C LYS A 542 -10.57 1.95 -19.63
N LYS A 543 -10.74 2.45 -18.41
CA LYS A 543 -10.22 1.84 -17.18
C LYS A 543 -11.37 1.24 -16.39
N PRO A 544 -11.78 -0.01 -16.70
CA PRO A 544 -12.56 -0.80 -15.77
C PRO A 544 -11.85 -0.80 -14.41
N PHE A 545 -12.63 -0.49 -13.39
CA PHE A 545 -12.18 -0.30 -12.02
C PHE A 545 -11.93 -1.66 -11.41
N ASP A 546 -10.67 -1.97 -11.09
CA ASP A 546 -10.29 -2.94 -10.06
C ASP A 546 -11.21 -4.18 -9.94
N ASP A 547 -11.56 -4.79 -11.08
CA ASP A 547 -12.35 -6.02 -11.18
C ASP A 547 -13.86 -5.88 -10.87
N MET A 548 -14.39 -4.66 -11.00
CA MET A 548 -15.77 -4.23 -10.73
C MET A 548 -16.45 -3.62 -11.97
N ILE A 549 -17.65 -4.09 -12.30
CA ILE A 549 -18.50 -3.54 -13.37
C ILE A 549 -19.79 -2.97 -12.77
N TYR A 550 -20.06 -1.70 -13.12
CA TYR A 550 -21.27 -0.99 -12.78
C TYR A 550 -22.19 -1.00 -14.00
N LEU A 551 -23.44 -1.38 -13.79
CA LEU A 551 -24.40 -1.56 -14.88
C LEU A 551 -25.57 -0.59 -14.74
N ASP A 552 -26.04 -0.06 -15.86
CA ASP A 552 -27.30 0.68 -15.92
C ASP A 552 -28.45 -0.33 -15.80
N GLN A 553 -28.98 -0.47 -14.58
CA GLN A 553 -30.07 -1.40 -14.29
C GLN A 553 -31.34 -1.04 -15.05
N GLU A 554 -31.64 0.25 -15.26
CA GLU A 554 -32.84 0.67 -15.97
C GLU A 554 -32.78 0.27 -17.45
N MET A 555 -31.63 0.49 -18.10
CA MET A 555 -31.40 0.05 -19.48
C MET A 555 -31.43 -1.47 -19.62
N LEU A 556 -30.79 -2.18 -18.69
CA LEU A 556 -30.72 -3.64 -18.70
C LEU A 556 -32.11 -4.26 -18.53
N GLU A 557 -32.90 -3.76 -17.58
CA GLU A 557 -34.29 -4.19 -17.35
C GLU A 557 -35.20 -3.84 -18.53
N ALA A 558 -35.04 -2.65 -19.14
CA ALA A 558 -35.80 -2.25 -20.32
C ALA A 558 -35.53 -3.14 -21.54
N ALA A 559 -34.31 -3.68 -21.66
CA ALA A 559 -33.92 -4.67 -22.65
C ALA A 559 -34.38 -6.10 -22.30
N GLY A 560 -34.94 -6.32 -21.12
CA GLY A 560 -35.45 -7.62 -20.66
C GLY A 560 -34.39 -8.54 -20.07
N TYR A 561 -33.28 -7.99 -19.61
CA TYR A 561 -32.16 -8.72 -19.00
C TYR A 561 -31.97 -8.37 -17.53
N THR A 562 -31.18 -9.18 -16.84
CA THR A 562 -30.78 -8.99 -15.44
C THR A 562 -29.27 -8.98 -15.29
N GLN A 563 -28.73 -8.45 -14.20
CA GLN A 563 -27.29 -8.55 -13.92
C GLN A 563 -26.80 -10.00 -13.89
N ALA A 564 -27.66 -10.94 -13.49
CA ALA A 564 -27.35 -12.37 -13.51
C ALA A 564 -27.24 -12.94 -14.94
N ASP A 565 -27.95 -12.37 -15.92
CA ASP A 565 -27.76 -12.73 -17.34
C ASP A 565 -26.38 -12.28 -17.83
N VAL A 566 -25.96 -11.08 -17.47
CA VAL A 566 -24.62 -10.54 -17.81
C VAL A 566 -23.53 -11.39 -17.16
N ALA A 567 -23.66 -11.73 -15.87
CA ALA A 567 -22.72 -12.60 -15.17
C ALA A 567 -22.56 -13.96 -15.88
N ARG A 568 -23.68 -14.64 -16.20
CA ARG A 568 -23.66 -15.92 -16.93
C ARG A 568 -23.03 -15.80 -18.31
N PHE A 569 -23.29 -14.70 -19.02
CA PHE A 569 -22.67 -14.45 -20.31
C PHE A 569 -21.15 -14.31 -20.21
N ILE A 570 -20.66 -13.55 -19.23
CA ILE A 570 -19.22 -13.38 -19.00
C ILE A 570 -18.58 -14.72 -18.69
N GLU A 571 -19.14 -15.49 -17.75
CA GLU A 571 -18.61 -16.81 -17.39
C GLU A 571 -18.63 -17.79 -18.55
N ALA A 572 -19.64 -17.76 -19.42
CA ALA A 572 -19.75 -18.66 -20.56
C ALA A 572 -18.80 -18.30 -21.72
N ASN A 573 -18.56 -17.01 -21.97
CA ASN A 573 -17.81 -16.54 -23.14
C ASN A 573 -16.35 -16.20 -22.82
N PHE A 574 -16.03 -15.97 -21.55
CA PHE A 574 -14.69 -15.64 -21.07
C PHE A 574 -14.18 -16.63 -20.03
N SER A 575 -14.69 -17.88 -19.99
CA SER A 575 -14.29 -18.92 -19.01
C SER A 575 -12.79 -19.18 -18.95
N ASP A 576 -12.09 -18.97 -20.08
CA ASP A 576 -10.64 -19.08 -20.11
C ASP A 576 -10.01 -18.02 -19.19
N TYR A 577 -10.53 -16.79 -19.16
CA TYR A 577 -9.96 -15.67 -18.41
C TYR A 577 -10.60 -15.43 -17.03
N VAL A 578 -11.89 -15.73 -16.91
CA VAL A 578 -12.71 -15.45 -15.74
C VAL A 578 -12.89 -16.73 -14.94
N TYR A 579 -12.60 -16.67 -13.65
CA TYR A 579 -12.85 -17.76 -12.72
C TYR A 579 -14.32 -17.76 -12.28
N LYS A 580 -14.84 -16.59 -11.88
CA LYS A 580 -16.22 -16.42 -11.44
C LYS A 580 -16.66 -14.96 -11.49
N VAL A 581 -17.95 -14.72 -11.71
CA VAL A 581 -18.58 -13.40 -11.57
C VAL A 581 -19.59 -13.46 -10.42
N TYR A 582 -19.46 -12.56 -9.47
CA TYR A 582 -20.39 -12.39 -8.37
C TYR A 582 -21.30 -11.20 -8.65
N THR A 583 -22.61 -11.43 -8.64
CA THR A 583 -23.60 -10.37 -8.74
C THR A 583 -23.76 -9.64 -7.41
N LYS A 584 -24.21 -8.39 -7.45
CA LYS A 584 -24.54 -7.61 -6.26
C LYS A 584 -25.54 -8.32 -5.35
N ASP A 585 -26.52 -9.01 -5.93
CA ASP A 585 -27.50 -9.79 -5.17
C ASP A 585 -26.84 -10.94 -4.41
N GLU A 586 -25.87 -11.64 -5.00
CA GLU A 586 -25.13 -12.71 -4.31
C GLU A 586 -24.21 -12.16 -3.22
N ILE A 587 -23.62 -10.99 -3.44
CA ILE A 587 -22.73 -10.33 -2.47
C ILE A 587 -23.51 -9.96 -1.21
N PHE A 588 -24.74 -9.45 -1.35
CA PHE A 588 -25.55 -8.97 -0.22
C PHE A 588 -26.65 -9.94 0.22
N GLN A 589 -26.63 -11.20 -0.23
CA GLN A 589 -27.51 -12.25 0.29
C GLN A 589 -27.01 -12.72 1.67
N ASP A 590 -27.88 -12.60 2.68
CA ASP A 590 -27.67 -13.10 4.05
C ASP A 590 -27.76 -14.63 4.15
#